data_AF-A0A3E1DK69-F1
#
_entry.id   AF-A0A3E1DK69-F1
#
_cell.length_a   1.000
_cell.length_b   1.000
_cell.length_c   1.000
_cell.angle_alpha   90.00
_cell.angle_beta   90.00
_cell.angle_gamma   90.00
#
_symmetry.space_group_name_H-M   'P 1'
#
loop_
_entity.id
_entity.type
_entity.pdbx_description
1 polymer ?
#
loop_
_entity_poly.entity_id
_entity_poly.type
_entity_poly.pdbx_seq_one_letter_code
_entity_poly.pdbx_strand_id
1 'polypeptide(L)'
;MDYPHILKIRQNRETRKKHYERPLNNFSEKFVQCMVAGEKFLNEEVPSEYSSFVERSIIISSVTSIEMYYRDMLDFILKYCSPTFIEPRLKSLHAEKYSINDLVEMHNLGIHPLELISSELPFQNIKQIDKVFTTFFDKSFWSILKGFQVRNEAKPEKIYSWNDDDIVCLSDIFTLRHELVHEHKMNSFLTEEILRKLDKAGFMVWGTNFVLINMMMENKKT
;
A
#
# COMPACT_ATOMS: atom_id res chain seq x y z
N MET A 1 -23.43 -7.62 -6.11
CA MET A 1 -22.03 -7.74 -6.54
C MET A 1 -22.01 -8.35 -7.92
N ASP A 2 -21.13 -7.93 -8.83
CA ASP A 2 -21.06 -8.55 -10.15
C ASP A 2 -20.08 -9.75 -10.16
N TYR A 3 -20.36 -10.73 -11.03
CA TYR A 3 -19.53 -11.93 -11.21
C TYR A 3 -18.05 -11.60 -11.55
N PRO A 4 -17.73 -10.60 -12.41
CA PRO A 4 -16.36 -10.13 -12.63
C PRO A 4 -15.60 -9.72 -11.36
N HIS A 5 -16.26 -9.04 -10.42
CA HIS A 5 -15.65 -8.60 -9.16
C HIS A 5 -15.29 -9.79 -8.28
N ILE A 6 -16.15 -10.81 -8.22
CA ILE A 6 -15.86 -12.01 -7.43
C ILE A 6 -14.70 -12.82 -8.03
N LEU A 7 -14.63 -12.92 -9.36
CA LEU A 7 -13.47 -13.51 -10.04
C LEU A 7 -12.17 -12.75 -9.75
N LYS A 8 -12.23 -11.41 -9.67
CA LYS A 8 -11.09 -10.57 -9.31
C LYS A 8 -10.61 -10.85 -7.88
N ILE A 9 -11.51 -11.03 -6.92
CA ILE A 9 -11.15 -11.42 -5.55
C ILE A 9 -10.42 -12.76 -5.54
N ARG A 10 -10.92 -13.74 -6.31
CA ARG A 10 -10.28 -15.05 -6.45
C ARG A 10 -8.89 -14.95 -7.09
N GLN A 11 -8.72 -14.13 -8.13
CA GLN A 11 -7.42 -13.88 -8.75
C GLN A 11 -6.43 -13.20 -7.78
N ASN A 12 -6.91 -12.25 -6.98
CA ASN A 12 -6.11 -11.59 -5.94
C ASN A 12 -5.64 -12.62 -4.90
N ARG A 13 -6.51 -13.55 -4.48
CA ARG A 13 -6.14 -14.65 -3.58
C ARG A 13 -5.02 -15.51 -4.16
N GLU A 14 -5.13 -15.94 -5.42
CA GLU A 14 -4.09 -16.77 -6.05
C GLU A 14 -2.77 -16.00 -6.23
N THR A 15 -2.84 -14.71 -6.53
CA THR A 15 -1.66 -13.83 -6.59
C THR A 15 -1.00 -13.71 -5.21
N ARG A 16 -1.79 -13.52 -4.14
CA ARG A 16 -1.33 -13.49 -2.75
C ARG A 16 -0.81 -14.83 -2.23
N LYS A 17 -1.20 -15.98 -2.80
CA LYS A 17 -0.58 -17.26 -2.45
C LYS A 17 0.83 -17.41 -3.02
N LYS A 18 1.09 -16.80 -4.19
CA LYS A 18 2.40 -16.81 -4.85
C LYS A 18 3.37 -15.81 -4.23
N HIS A 19 2.84 -14.68 -3.76
CA HIS A 19 3.57 -13.71 -2.97
C HIS A 19 3.58 -14.19 -1.53
N TYR A 20 4.74 -14.62 -1.02
CA TYR A 20 4.89 -14.98 0.40
C TYR A 20 4.20 -13.96 1.31
N GLU A 21 3.66 -14.39 2.47
CA GLU A 21 2.89 -13.62 3.48
C GLU A 21 3.66 -12.45 4.13
N ARG A 22 4.53 -11.77 3.37
CA ARG A 22 5.47 -10.74 3.79
C ARG A 22 5.22 -9.49 2.93
N PRO A 23 4.18 -8.69 3.21
CA PRO A 23 3.80 -7.51 2.41
C PRO A 23 4.99 -6.58 2.12
N LEU A 24 5.85 -6.36 3.12
CA LEU A 24 7.03 -5.49 2.97
C LEU A 24 8.07 -6.03 1.97
N ASN A 25 8.27 -7.35 1.89
CA ASN A 25 9.23 -7.93 0.96
C ASN A 25 8.75 -7.76 -0.48
N ASN A 26 7.47 -8.05 -0.73
CA ASN A 26 6.85 -7.91 -2.05
C ASN A 26 6.87 -6.45 -2.52
N PHE A 27 6.61 -5.52 -1.59
CA PHE A 27 6.78 -4.10 -1.82
C PHE A 27 8.23 -3.75 -2.18
N SER A 28 9.18 -4.11 -1.32
CA SER A 28 10.58 -3.71 -1.44
C SER A 28 11.20 -4.17 -2.76
N GLU A 29 10.93 -5.40 -3.18
CA GLU A 29 11.45 -5.95 -4.43
C GLU A 29 11.03 -5.10 -5.65
N LYS A 30 9.73 -4.85 -5.79
CA LYS A 30 9.21 -4.06 -6.92
C LYS A 30 9.59 -2.59 -6.83
N PHE A 31 9.55 -2.03 -5.63
CA PHE A 31 9.85 -0.62 -5.41
C PHE A 31 11.31 -0.30 -5.69
N VAL A 32 12.25 -1.13 -5.23
CA VAL A 32 13.69 -0.97 -5.50
C VAL A 32 13.98 -1.07 -6.99
N GLN A 33 13.33 -1.97 -7.72
CA GLN A 33 13.47 -2.05 -9.18
C GLN A 33 13.03 -0.75 -9.86
N CYS A 34 11.96 -0.11 -9.38
CA CYS A 34 11.51 1.18 -9.90
C CYS A 34 12.51 2.31 -9.57
N MET A 35 13.08 2.31 -8.36
CA MET A 35 14.11 3.28 -7.96
C MET A 35 15.35 3.16 -8.85
N VAL A 36 15.87 1.94 -9.05
CA VAL A 36 17.01 1.68 -9.95
C VAL A 36 16.70 2.10 -11.38
N ALA A 37 15.49 1.82 -11.87
CA ALA A 37 15.07 2.27 -13.20
C ALA A 37 15.02 3.81 -13.29
N GLY A 38 14.59 4.49 -12.23
CA GLY A 38 14.60 5.95 -12.13
C GLY A 38 16.01 6.54 -12.17
N GLU A 39 16.95 5.97 -11.42
CA GLU A 39 18.36 6.39 -11.46
C GLU A 39 18.96 6.22 -12.86
N LYS A 40 18.73 5.06 -13.49
CA LYS A 40 19.19 4.80 -14.87
C LYS A 40 18.57 5.75 -15.89
N PHE A 41 17.30 6.10 -15.71
CA PHE A 41 16.63 7.07 -16.57
C PHE A 41 17.31 8.46 -16.47
N LEU A 42 17.59 8.91 -15.24
CA LEU A 42 18.26 10.20 -15.01
C LEU A 42 19.71 10.22 -15.51
N ASN A 43 20.39 9.07 -15.51
CA ASN A 43 21.75 8.92 -16.06
C ASN A 43 21.79 8.73 -17.59
N GLU A 44 20.66 8.90 -18.29
CA GLU A 44 20.54 8.69 -19.74
C GLU A 44 20.92 7.27 -20.21
N GLU A 45 20.84 6.28 -19.30
CA GLU A 45 21.14 4.87 -19.60
C GLU A 45 19.94 4.15 -20.26
N VAL A 46 18.81 4.84 -20.41
CA VAL A 46 17.59 4.32 -21.05
C VAL A 46 17.54 4.80 -22.51
N PRO A 47 17.38 3.90 -23.49
CA PRO A 47 17.25 4.30 -24.90
C PRO A 47 16.12 5.31 -25.10
N SER A 48 16.38 6.36 -25.87
CA SER A 48 15.44 7.48 -26.07
C SER A 48 14.07 7.05 -26.58
N GLU A 49 14.00 6.00 -27.39
CA GLU A 49 12.76 5.40 -27.91
C GLU A 49 11.84 4.81 -26.83
N TYR A 50 12.39 4.42 -25.67
CA TYR A 50 11.64 3.87 -24.55
C TYR A 50 11.47 4.85 -23.39
N SER A 51 12.10 6.03 -23.45
CA SER A 51 12.15 7.02 -22.36
C SER A 51 10.77 7.32 -21.76
N SER A 52 9.83 7.80 -22.57
CA SER A 52 8.48 8.19 -22.12
C SER A 52 7.70 7.04 -21.48
N PHE A 53 7.89 5.81 -21.96
CA PHE A 53 7.24 4.62 -21.40
C PHE A 53 7.84 4.24 -20.04
N VAL A 54 9.18 4.20 -19.97
CA VAL A 54 9.90 3.87 -18.74
C VAL A 54 9.59 4.89 -17.65
N GLU A 55 9.61 6.17 -18.00
CA GLU A 55 9.33 7.28 -17.09
C GLU A 55 7.96 7.15 -16.41
N ARG A 56 6.90 6.91 -17.19
CA ARG A 56 5.54 6.71 -16.65
C ARG A 56 5.46 5.42 -15.83
N SER A 57 6.10 4.36 -16.32
CA SER A 57 6.09 3.05 -15.65
C SER A 57 6.71 3.11 -14.26
N ILE A 58 7.78 3.89 -14.06
CA ILE A 58 8.44 4.07 -12.75
C ILE A 58 7.44 4.57 -11.71
N ILE A 59 6.73 5.66 -11.99
CA ILE A 59 5.77 6.23 -11.03
C ILE A 59 4.56 5.32 -10.84
N ILE A 60 3.95 4.84 -11.93
CA ILE A 60 2.74 4.02 -11.86
C ILE A 60 3.02 2.71 -11.09
N SER A 61 4.13 2.05 -11.38
CA SER A 61 4.50 0.77 -10.76
C SER A 61 4.91 0.95 -9.29
N SER A 62 5.59 2.05 -8.97
CA SER A 62 5.94 2.37 -7.57
C SER A 62 4.72 2.62 -6.73
N VAL A 63 3.79 3.48 -7.19
CA VAL A 63 2.55 3.78 -6.47
C VAL A 63 1.67 2.54 -6.37
N THR A 64 1.59 1.74 -7.44
CA THR A 64 0.87 0.46 -7.40
C THR A 64 1.45 -0.49 -6.35
N SER A 65 2.78 -0.50 -6.19
CA SER A 65 3.44 -1.31 -5.14
C SER A 65 3.09 -0.81 -3.73
N ILE A 66 2.99 0.51 -3.53
CA ILE A 66 2.51 1.12 -2.28
C ILE A 66 1.03 0.74 -2.02
N GLU A 67 0.16 0.85 -3.02
CA GLU A 67 -1.25 0.48 -2.93
C GLU A 67 -1.41 -1.00 -2.54
N MET A 68 -0.65 -1.89 -3.19
CA MET A 68 -0.65 -3.32 -2.92
C MET A 68 -0.16 -3.62 -1.51
N TYR A 69 0.91 -2.97 -1.04
CA TYR A 69 1.42 -3.13 0.31
C TYR A 69 0.33 -2.92 1.36
N TYR A 70 -0.37 -1.78 1.31
CA TYR A 70 -1.40 -1.47 2.29
C TYR A 70 -2.60 -2.43 2.21
N ARG A 71 -2.95 -2.87 1.00
CA ARG A 71 -4.00 -3.86 0.80
C ARG A 71 -3.65 -5.21 1.39
N ASP A 72 -2.44 -5.68 1.15
CA ASP A 72 -1.96 -6.97 1.66
C ASP A 72 -1.73 -6.92 3.17
N MET A 73 -1.28 -5.77 3.69
CA MET A 73 -1.15 -5.56 5.14
C MET A 73 -2.51 -5.57 5.85
N LEU A 74 -3.54 -4.96 5.25
CA LEU A 74 -4.90 -5.05 5.80
C LEU A 74 -5.41 -6.49 5.82
N ASP A 75 -5.26 -7.24 4.71
CA ASP A 75 -5.63 -8.66 4.66
C ASP A 75 -4.90 -9.47 5.74
N PHE A 76 -3.62 -9.18 5.95
CA PHE A 76 -2.82 -9.83 6.98
C PHE A 76 -3.30 -9.49 8.39
N ILE A 77 -3.61 -8.22 8.69
CA ILE A 77 -4.20 -7.80 9.99
C ILE A 77 -5.50 -8.54 10.26
N LEU A 78 -6.42 -8.57 9.28
CA LEU A 78 -7.72 -9.22 9.42
C LEU A 78 -7.59 -10.73 9.69
N LYS A 79 -6.55 -11.39 9.15
CA LYS A 79 -6.31 -12.83 9.31
C LYS A 79 -5.51 -13.17 10.57
N TYR A 80 -4.58 -12.31 10.98
CA TYR A 80 -3.63 -12.58 12.06
C TYR A 80 -4.12 -12.15 13.44
N CYS A 81 -4.84 -11.02 13.53
CA CYS A 81 -5.31 -10.49 14.81
C CYS A 81 -6.53 -11.23 15.35
N SER A 82 -6.73 -11.20 16.67
CA SER A 82 -7.82 -11.91 17.34
C SER A 82 -9.21 -11.44 16.87
N PRO A 83 -10.23 -12.31 16.85
CA PRO A 83 -11.60 -11.91 16.54
C PRO A 83 -12.11 -10.79 17.45
N THR A 84 -11.76 -10.82 18.75
CA THR A 84 -12.14 -9.79 19.72
C THR A 84 -11.59 -8.41 19.37
N PHE A 85 -10.43 -8.35 18.71
CA PHE A 85 -9.87 -7.12 18.18
C PHE A 85 -10.52 -6.72 16.84
N ILE A 86 -10.74 -7.67 15.93
CA ILE A 86 -11.18 -7.35 14.55
C ILE A 86 -12.69 -7.08 14.47
N GLU A 87 -13.54 -7.88 15.09
CA GLU A 87 -15.00 -7.83 14.92
C GLU A 87 -15.61 -6.44 15.20
N PRO A 88 -15.25 -5.72 16.28
CA PRO A 88 -15.79 -4.39 16.54
C PRO A 88 -15.46 -3.36 15.45
N ARG A 89 -14.41 -3.61 14.65
CA ARG A 89 -13.88 -2.69 13.63
C ARG A 89 -14.43 -2.97 12.24
N LEU A 90 -14.96 -4.17 11.99
CA LEU A 90 -15.45 -4.59 10.66
C LEU A 90 -16.53 -3.66 10.12
N LYS A 91 -17.46 -3.20 10.98
CA LYS A 91 -18.53 -2.28 10.56
C LYS A 91 -18.02 -0.93 10.07
N SER A 92 -16.90 -0.45 10.62
CA SER A 92 -16.25 0.80 10.19
C SER A 92 -15.47 0.62 8.89
N LEU A 93 -14.92 -0.58 8.67
CA LEU A 93 -14.19 -0.92 7.45
C LEU A 93 -15.13 -1.23 6.28
N HIS A 94 -16.26 -1.86 6.55
CA HIS A 94 -17.18 -2.32 5.54
C HIS A 94 -18.63 -2.31 6.07
N ALA A 95 -19.42 -1.38 5.56
CA ALA A 95 -20.81 -1.16 5.97
C ALA A 95 -21.84 -1.57 4.91
N GLU A 96 -21.40 -2.21 3.81
CA GLU A 96 -22.32 -2.57 2.73
C GLU A 96 -23.23 -3.74 3.13
N LYS A 97 -24.35 -3.84 2.40
CA LYS A 97 -25.35 -4.89 2.57
C LYS A 97 -25.31 -5.79 1.34
N TYR A 98 -25.32 -7.09 1.57
CA TYR A 98 -25.31 -8.10 0.50
C TYR A 98 -26.69 -8.74 0.33
N SER A 99 -27.07 -9.01 -0.91
CA SER A 99 -28.27 -9.79 -1.22
C SER A 99 -28.04 -11.28 -0.96
N ILE A 100 -29.11 -12.08 -0.86
CA ILE A 100 -29.00 -13.54 -0.71
C ILE A 100 -28.21 -14.15 -1.88
N ASN A 101 -28.39 -13.64 -3.10
CA ASN A 101 -27.67 -14.13 -4.28
C ASN A 101 -26.17 -13.88 -4.16
N ASP A 102 -25.76 -12.71 -3.66
CA ASP A 102 -24.35 -12.39 -3.42
C ASP A 102 -23.73 -13.38 -2.40
N LEU A 103 -24.46 -13.67 -1.31
CA LEU A 103 -24.01 -14.60 -0.27
C LEU A 103 -23.88 -16.04 -0.78
N VAL A 104 -24.84 -16.51 -1.59
CA VAL A 104 -24.79 -17.83 -2.24
C VAL A 104 -23.59 -17.92 -3.19
N GLU A 105 -23.32 -16.86 -3.95
CA GLU A 105 -22.20 -16.85 -4.88
C GLU A 105 -20.85 -16.83 -4.17
N MET A 106 -20.70 -16.00 -3.14
CA MET A 106 -19.52 -16.00 -2.27
C MET A 106 -19.26 -17.38 -1.67
N HIS A 107 -20.31 -18.05 -1.19
CA HIS A 107 -20.21 -19.41 -0.66
C HIS A 107 -19.74 -20.40 -1.73
N ASN A 108 -20.36 -20.39 -2.91
CA ASN A 108 -20.03 -21.31 -4.01
C ASN A 108 -18.60 -21.14 -4.53
N LEU A 109 -18.07 -19.92 -4.48
CA LEU A 109 -16.70 -19.60 -4.90
C LEU A 109 -15.69 -19.63 -3.74
N GLY A 110 -16.15 -19.98 -2.53
CA GLY A 110 -15.31 -20.10 -1.34
C GLY A 110 -14.64 -18.78 -0.94
N ILE A 111 -15.31 -17.64 -1.13
CA ILE A 111 -14.80 -16.31 -0.79
C ILE A 111 -14.99 -16.05 0.71
N HIS A 112 -13.89 -15.78 1.42
CA HIS A 112 -13.95 -15.44 2.83
C HIS A 112 -14.39 -13.96 2.98
N PRO A 113 -15.33 -13.62 3.88
CA PRO A 113 -15.81 -12.23 4.03
C PRO A 113 -14.70 -11.20 4.28
N LEU A 114 -13.66 -11.57 5.03
CA LEU A 114 -12.52 -10.67 5.26
C LEU A 114 -11.71 -10.38 3.99
N GLU A 115 -11.64 -11.32 3.04
CA GLU A 115 -10.95 -11.08 1.77
C GLU A 115 -11.70 -10.07 0.93
N LEU A 116 -13.03 -10.15 0.95
CA LEU A 116 -13.92 -9.20 0.30
C LEU A 116 -13.67 -7.77 0.82
N ILE A 117 -13.67 -7.59 2.14
CA ILE A 117 -13.36 -6.30 2.79
C ILE A 117 -11.99 -5.77 2.32
N SER A 118 -10.95 -6.61 2.37
CA SER A 118 -9.60 -6.21 1.94
C SER A 118 -9.53 -5.83 0.45
N SER A 119 -10.42 -6.38 -0.37
CA SER A 119 -10.39 -6.19 -1.83
C SER A 119 -11.12 -4.93 -2.30
N GLU A 120 -12.09 -4.44 -1.51
CA GLU A 120 -12.94 -3.31 -1.87
C GLU A 120 -12.40 -1.97 -1.39
N LEU A 121 -11.54 -1.97 -0.38
CA LEU A 121 -10.98 -0.74 0.16
C LEU A 121 -9.95 -0.11 -0.80
N PRO A 122 -10.15 1.16 -1.22
CA PRO A 122 -9.21 1.85 -2.08
C PRO A 122 -8.03 2.38 -1.26
N PHE A 123 -6.81 2.25 -1.78
CA PHE A 123 -5.59 2.81 -1.20
C PHE A 123 -4.94 3.83 -2.15
N GLN A 124 -5.76 4.56 -2.91
CA GLN A 124 -5.35 5.40 -4.04
C GLN A 124 -4.83 6.79 -3.61
N ASN A 125 -4.92 7.13 -2.32
CA ASN A 125 -4.37 8.36 -1.78
C ASN A 125 -4.13 8.25 -0.26
N ILE A 126 -3.38 9.20 0.28
CA ILE A 126 -3.02 9.24 1.69
C ILE A 126 -4.21 9.34 2.65
N LYS A 127 -5.32 9.97 2.24
CA LYS A 127 -6.51 10.12 3.09
C LYS A 127 -7.25 8.80 3.25
N GLN A 128 -7.31 8.01 2.18
CA GLN A 128 -7.90 6.67 2.22
C GLN A 128 -7.07 5.72 3.09
N ILE A 129 -5.74 5.75 2.95
CA ILE A 129 -4.83 4.97 3.81
C ILE A 129 -5.05 5.35 5.28
N ASP A 130 -5.02 6.65 5.61
CA ASP A 130 -5.24 7.13 6.98
C ASP A 130 -6.58 6.68 7.53
N LYS A 131 -7.66 6.85 6.75
CA LYS A 131 -9.02 6.48 7.15
C LYS A 131 -9.13 5.00 7.48
N VAL A 132 -8.56 4.12 6.64
CA VAL A 132 -8.61 2.67 6.86
C VAL A 132 -7.82 2.30 8.11
N PHE A 133 -6.56 2.73 8.22
CA PHE A 133 -5.70 2.27 9.32
C PHE A 133 -6.01 2.93 10.65
N THR A 134 -6.56 4.14 10.65
CA THR A 134 -7.05 4.80 11.88
C THR A 134 -8.13 3.95 12.57
N THR A 135 -8.85 3.06 11.88
CA THR A 135 -9.81 2.16 12.54
C THR A 135 -9.16 1.20 13.56
N PHE A 136 -7.85 0.99 13.49
CA PHE A 136 -7.10 0.14 14.40
C PHE A 136 -6.49 0.91 15.58
N PHE A 137 -6.64 2.24 15.64
CA PHE A 137 -5.99 3.10 16.62
C PHE A 137 -6.90 4.22 17.13
N ASP A 138 -6.52 4.87 18.24
CA ASP A 138 -7.31 5.95 18.85
C ASP A 138 -7.01 7.34 18.26
N LYS A 139 -6.02 7.44 17.36
CA LYS A 139 -5.58 8.68 16.72
C LYS A 139 -5.27 8.41 15.24
N SER A 140 -5.17 9.48 14.44
CA SER A 140 -4.89 9.32 13.02
C SER A 140 -3.60 8.54 12.80
N PHE A 141 -3.61 7.65 11.81
CA PHE A 141 -2.50 6.74 11.53
C PHE A 141 -1.19 7.50 11.28
N TRP A 142 -1.26 8.62 10.55
CA TRP A 142 -0.09 9.48 10.34
C TRP A 142 0.45 10.13 11.62
N SER A 143 -0.42 10.47 12.58
CA SER A 143 0.02 11.01 13.88
C SER A 143 0.72 9.97 14.74
N ILE A 144 0.39 8.69 14.58
CA ILE A 144 1.11 7.59 15.25
C ILE A 144 2.51 7.49 14.68
N LEU A 145 2.62 7.47 13.35
CA LEU A 145 3.89 7.35 12.66
C LEU A 145 4.86 8.49 12.99
N LYS A 146 4.38 9.75 13.03
CA LYS A 146 5.20 10.91 13.41
C LYS A 146 5.73 10.84 14.85
N GLY A 147 5.01 10.15 15.74
CA GLY A 147 5.46 9.90 17.10
C GLY A 147 6.45 8.74 17.23
N PHE A 148 6.73 8.03 16.14
CA PHE A 148 7.59 6.85 16.13
C PHE A 148 9.03 7.22 15.77
N GLN A 149 9.97 6.58 16.45
CA GLN A 149 11.40 6.70 16.17
C GLN A 149 12.01 5.31 16.08
N VAL A 150 12.83 5.10 15.06
CA VAL A 150 13.52 3.82 14.86
C VAL A 150 15.02 4.07 14.91
N ARG A 151 15.73 3.22 15.63
CA ARG A 151 17.19 3.21 15.67
C ARG A 151 17.68 1.96 14.94
N ASN A 152 18.66 2.13 14.08
CA ASN A 152 19.35 1.01 13.46
C ASN A 152 20.42 0.47 14.43
N GLU A 153 20.36 -0.81 14.79
CA GLU A 153 21.36 -1.43 15.67
C GLU A 153 22.78 -1.36 15.09
N ALA A 154 22.91 -1.43 13.76
CA ALA A 154 24.20 -1.31 13.09
C ALA A 154 24.74 0.12 13.04
N LYS A 155 23.88 1.13 13.27
CA LYS A 155 24.24 2.57 13.33
C LYS A 155 23.47 3.24 14.48
N PRO A 156 23.83 2.96 15.74
CA PRO A 156 23.05 3.38 16.92
C PRO A 156 22.88 4.90 17.06
N GLU A 157 23.79 5.67 16.47
CA GLU A 157 23.76 7.13 16.42
C GLU A 157 22.67 7.69 15.50
N LYS A 158 22.18 6.89 14.55
CA LYS A 158 21.16 7.31 13.60
C LYS A 158 19.77 6.95 14.11
N ILE A 159 19.01 7.99 14.41
CA ILE A 159 17.59 7.90 14.72
C ILE A 159 16.81 8.35 13.49
N TYR A 160 15.92 7.49 13.03
CA TYR A 160 15.00 7.75 11.94
C TYR A 160 13.64 8.18 12.51
N SER A 161 13.07 9.22 11.93
CA SER A 161 11.78 9.77 12.32
C SER A 161 11.02 10.24 11.08
N TRP A 162 9.69 10.30 11.17
CA TRP A 162 8.82 10.76 10.10
C TRP A 162 8.24 12.12 10.44
N ASN A 163 8.13 12.99 9.44
CA ASN A 163 7.60 14.34 9.60
C ASN A 163 6.50 14.65 8.57
N ASP A 164 5.96 15.86 8.61
CA ASP A 164 4.90 16.29 7.69
C ASP A 164 5.39 16.37 6.24
N ASP A 165 6.66 16.71 5.99
CA ASP A 165 7.22 16.75 4.64
C ASP A 165 7.22 15.35 3.99
N ASP A 166 7.42 14.28 4.76
CA ASP A 166 7.38 12.91 4.24
C ASP A 166 5.96 12.51 3.82
N ILE A 167 4.95 12.97 4.56
CA ILE A 167 3.53 12.78 4.21
C ILE A 167 3.19 13.58 2.95
N VAL A 168 3.67 14.81 2.84
CA VAL A 168 3.51 15.65 1.64
C VAL A 168 4.14 14.97 0.42
N CYS A 169 5.36 14.44 0.54
CA CYS A 169 6.01 13.70 -0.55
C CYS A 169 5.18 12.49 -1.01
N LEU A 170 4.64 11.72 -0.07
CA LEU A 170 3.75 10.60 -0.40
C LEU A 170 2.48 11.08 -1.12
N SER A 171 1.87 12.18 -0.65
CA SER A 171 0.70 12.79 -1.27
C SER A 171 0.98 13.26 -2.71
N ASP A 172 2.11 13.94 -2.93
CA ASP A 172 2.54 14.43 -4.24
C ASP A 172 2.71 13.28 -5.23
N ILE A 173 3.30 12.17 -4.80
CA ILE A 173 3.51 10.99 -5.65
C ILE A 173 2.18 10.32 -6.03
N PHE A 174 1.20 10.25 -5.12
CA PHE A 174 -0.14 9.79 -5.47
C PHE A 174 -0.83 10.70 -6.49
N THR A 175 -0.72 12.02 -6.31
CA THR A 175 -1.25 13.02 -7.25
C THR A 175 -0.61 12.89 -8.62
N LEU A 176 0.73 12.77 -8.67
CA LEU A 176 1.45 12.58 -9.92
C LEU A 176 1.01 11.30 -10.64
N ARG A 177 0.87 10.17 -9.93
CA ARG A 177 0.32 8.94 -10.54
C ARG A 177 -1.10 9.14 -11.07
N HIS A 178 -1.95 9.88 -10.36
CA HIS A 178 -3.30 10.17 -10.82
C HIS A 178 -3.28 10.97 -12.13
N GLU A 179 -2.48 12.05 -12.19
CA GLU A 179 -2.27 12.84 -13.40
C GLU A 179 -1.75 11.98 -14.55
N LEU A 180 -0.75 11.13 -14.32
CA LEU A 180 -0.16 10.29 -15.37
C LEU A 180 -1.12 9.24 -15.94
N VAL A 181 -2.15 8.84 -15.19
CA VAL A 181 -3.15 7.87 -15.65
C VAL A 181 -4.29 8.55 -16.43
N HIS A 182 -4.63 9.80 -16.10
CA HIS A 182 -5.75 10.51 -16.72
C HIS A 182 -5.31 11.52 -17.80
N GLU A 183 -4.12 12.10 -17.67
CA GLU A 183 -3.57 13.09 -18.59
C GLU A 183 -2.40 12.50 -19.39
N HIS A 184 -2.43 12.66 -20.71
CA HIS A 184 -1.29 12.34 -21.57
C HIS A 184 -0.33 13.53 -21.56
N LYS A 185 0.45 13.70 -20.48
CA LYS A 185 1.58 14.63 -20.50
C LYS A 185 2.63 14.12 -21.50
N MET A 186 2.97 14.95 -22.48
CA MET A 186 3.90 14.64 -23.58
C MET A 186 5.37 15.02 -23.28
N ASN A 187 5.63 15.63 -22.12
CA ASN A 187 6.97 16.08 -21.74
C ASN A 187 7.54 15.20 -20.63
N SER A 188 8.87 15.03 -20.64
CA SER A 188 9.58 14.42 -19.52
C SER A 188 9.35 15.22 -18.24
N PHE A 189 9.04 14.51 -17.17
CA PHE A 189 8.71 15.05 -15.86
C PHE A 189 9.59 14.48 -14.75
N LEU A 190 10.21 13.30 -14.95
CA LEU A 190 11.01 12.63 -13.93
C LEU A 190 12.31 13.39 -13.71
N THR A 191 12.49 13.88 -12.49
CA THR A 191 13.68 14.61 -12.03
C THR A 191 14.25 13.95 -10.78
N GLU A 192 15.45 14.35 -10.39
CA GLU A 192 16.04 13.96 -9.08
C GLU A 192 15.11 14.31 -7.91
N GLU A 193 14.38 15.42 -7.98
CA GLU A 193 13.43 15.81 -6.94
C GLU A 193 12.29 14.80 -6.83
N ILE A 194 11.72 14.37 -7.96
CA ILE A 194 10.65 13.37 -7.97
C ILE A 194 11.17 12.03 -7.46
N LEU A 195 12.38 11.62 -7.85
CA LEU A 195 12.98 10.39 -7.37
C LEU A 195 13.22 10.43 -5.84
N ARG A 196 13.64 11.58 -5.31
CA ARG A 196 13.75 11.81 -3.85
C ARG A 196 12.38 11.76 -3.15
N LYS A 197 11.33 12.34 -3.74
CA LYS A 197 9.96 12.23 -3.21
C LYS A 197 9.48 10.79 -3.20
N LEU A 198 9.84 10.02 -4.23
CA LEU A 198 9.56 8.60 -4.32
C LEU A 198 10.27 7.83 -3.21
N ASP A 199 11.57 8.03 -3.02
CA ASP A 199 12.33 7.41 -1.93
C ASP A 199 11.70 7.69 -0.54
N LYS A 200 11.30 8.95 -0.29
CA LYS A 200 10.55 9.33 0.91
C LYS A 200 9.20 8.59 1.03
N ALA A 201 8.47 8.43 -0.07
CA ALA A 201 7.24 7.62 -0.09
C ALA A 201 7.51 6.15 0.26
N GLY A 202 8.65 5.59 -0.18
CA GLY A 202 9.11 4.27 0.23
C GLY A 202 9.45 4.21 1.72
N PHE A 203 10.15 5.22 2.24
CA PHE A 203 10.46 5.36 3.67
C PHE A 203 9.19 5.44 4.55
N MET A 204 8.11 6.05 4.06
CA MET A 204 6.80 6.03 4.72
C MET A 204 6.21 4.61 4.83
N VAL A 205 6.33 3.79 3.78
CA VAL A 205 5.89 2.38 3.82
C VAL A 205 6.67 1.58 4.86
N TRP A 206 7.98 1.79 4.95
CA TRP A 206 8.81 1.17 5.99
C TRP A 206 8.38 1.57 7.40
N GLY A 207 8.15 2.87 7.63
CA GLY A 207 7.70 3.36 8.93
C GLY A 207 6.36 2.80 9.35
N THR A 208 5.37 2.83 8.43
CA THR A 208 4.05 2.25 8.69
C THR A 208 4.11 0.74 8.96
N ASN A 209 5.05 0.01 8.33
CA ASN A 209 5.26 -1.40 8.63
C ASN A 209 5.58 -1.64 10.11
N PHE A 210 6.50 -0.87 10.70
CA PHE A 210 6.81 -1.03 12.13
C PHE A 210 5.60 -0.77 13.02
N VAL A 211 4.86 0.30 12.74
CA VAL A 211 3.65 0.65 13.49
C VAL A 211 2.60 -0.47 13.42
N LEU A 212 2.35 -0.99 12.21
CA LEU A 212 1.34 -2.02 11.99
C LEU A 212 1.75 -3.37 12.57
N ILE A 213 3.01 -3.79 12.41
CA ILE A 213 3.51 -5.04 12.99
C ILE A 213 3.45 -5.00 14.52
N ASN A 214 3.84 -3.89 15.16
CA ASN A 214 3.72 -3.78 16.62
C ASN A 214 2.27 -3.92 17.09
N MET A 215 1.33 -3.23 16.44
CA MET A 215 -0.10 -3.37 16.71
C MET A 215 -0.58 -4.81 16.54
N MET A 216 -0.15 -5.49 15.47
CA MET A 216 -0.54 -6.88 15.21
C MET A 216 0.00 -7.83 16.28
N MET A 217 1.23 -7.64 16.73
CA MET A 217 1.85 -8.50 17.74
C MET A 217 1.16 -8.38 19.10
N GLU A 218 0.70 -7.18 19.46
CA GLU A 218 -0.09 -6.92 20.68
C GLU A 218 -1.49 -7.56 20.62
N ASN A 219 -2.03 -7.78 19.43
CA ASN A 219 -3.41 -8.22 19.22
C ASN A 219 -3.52 -9.57 18.47
N LYS A 220 -2.45 -10.36 18.45
CA LYS A 220 -2.39 -11.63 17.71
C LYS A 220 -3.38 -12.66 18.25
N LYS A 221 -3.85 -13.56 17.38
CA LYS A 221 -4.58 -14.77 17.81
C LYS A 221 -3.66 -15.63 18.71
N THR A 222 -4.13 -15.90 19.93
CA THR A 222 -3.57 -16.93 20.82
C THR A 222 -4.08 -18.31 20.45
#